data_AF-A0A7C7KPB8-F1
#
_entry.id   AF-A0A7C7KPB8-F1
#
_cell.length_a   1.000
_cell.length_b   1.000
_cell.length_c   1.000
_cell.angle_alpha   90.00
_cell.angle_beta   90.00
_cell.angle_gamma   90.00
#
_symmetry.space_group_name_H-M   'P 1'
#
loop_
_entity.id
_entity.type
_entity.pdbx_description
1 polymer ?
#
loop_
_entity_poly.entity_id
_entity_poly.type
_entity_poly.pdbx_seq_one_letter_code
_entity_poly.pdbx_strand_id
1 'polypeptide(L)'
;MSKTFEVSLGLQTIKTFPSLAKYNPITEERRKQWERLRERLARGEPVRWPKLHRFLKEHPEYLRGTVGCVALDDEGEIVAGTSTGGVFLKLYGRVGDTPVIGAGTYASPFGGASA
;
A
#
# COMPACT_ATOMS: atom_id res chain seq x y z
N MET A 1 -16.19 -14.83 13.61
CA MET A 1 -16.62 -13.66 12.82
C MET A 1 -15.75 -13.57 11.57
N SER A 2 -16.32 -13.84 10.39
CA SER A 2 -15.61 -13.78 9.10
C SER A 2 -15.34 -12.33 8.71
N LYS A 3 -14.07 -11.92 8.62
CA LYS A 3 -13.68 -10.62 8.05
C LYS A 3 -13.62 -10.77 6.53
N THR A 4 -14.57 -10.12 5.86
CA THR A 4 -14.73 -10.08 4.40
C THR A 4 -13.51 -9.42 3.75
N PHE A 5 -12.98 -10.04 2.69
CA PHE A 5 -12.00 -9.44 1.80
C PHE A 5 -12.70 -9.00 0.53
N GLU A 6 -12.74 -7.68 0.28
CA GLU A 6 -13.22 -7.14 -0.99
C GLU A 6 -12.02 -6.56 -1.75
N VAL A 7 -11.68 -7.18 -2.88
CA VAL A 7 -10.67 -6.66 -3.81
C VAL A 7 -11.42 -6.02 -4.98
N SER A 8 -11.36 -4.69 -5.09
CA SER A 8 -11.94 -3.94 -6.21
C SER A 8 -11.04 -4.07 -7.45
N LEU A 9 -11.49 -4.88 -8.41
CA LEU A 9 -10.92 -4.92 -9.76
C LEU A 9 -11.47 -3.73 -10.57
N GLY A 10 -10.88 -2.55 -10.36
CA GLY A 10 -10.96 -1.47 -11.34
C GLY A 10 -12.29 -0.73 -11.49
N LEU A 11 -12.25 0.60 -11.33
CA LEU A 11 -13.31 1.57 -11.67
C LEU A 11 -14.74 1.33 -11.14
N GLN A 12 -15.03 0.23 -10.45
CA GLN A 12 -16.35 -0.08 -9.91
C GLN A 12 -16.32 -0.18 -8.37
N THR A 13 -16.92 0.85 -7.79
CA THR A 13 -17.75 0.88 -6.58
C THR A 13 -17.30 -0.02 -5.43
N ILE A 14 -16.31 0.45 -4.67
CA ILE A 14 -16.33 0.26 -3.21
C ILE A 14 -17.70 0.76 -2.73
N LYS A 15 -18.35 0.10 -1.76
CA LYS A 15 -19.42 0.71 -0.97
C LYS A 15 -18.91 2.09 -0.52
N THR A 16 -19.26 3.14 -1.24
CA THR A 16 -18.88 4.49 -0.87
C THR A 16 -19.48 4.70 0.51
N PHE A 17 -18.63 4.71 1.54
CA PHE A 17 -19.03 5.11 2.87
C PHE A 17 -19.63 6.50 2.69
N PRO A 18 -20.95 6.68 2.87
CA PRO A 18 -21.63 7.91 2.46
C PRO A 18 -21.07 9.16 3.18
N SER A 19 -20.44 8.94 4.33
CA SER A 19 -19.79 9.95 5.17
C SER A 19 -18.37 10.33 4.71
N LEU A 20 -17.73 9.60 3.80
CA LEU A 20 -16.35 9.87 3.39
C LEU A 20 -16.31 10.80 2.17
N ALA A 21 -15.62 11.93 2.30
CA ALA A 21 -15.39 12.83 1.18
C ALA A 21 -14.59 12.12 0.07
N LYS A 22 -14.97 12.37 -1.19
CA LYS A 22 -14.18 11.91 -2.34
C LYS A 22 -12.84 12.65 -2.35
N TYR A 23 -11.75 11.90 -2.49
CA TYR A 23 -10.39 12.43 -2.54
C TYR A 23 -9.65 11.87 -3.77
N ASN A 24 -8.89 12.72 -4.45
CA ASN A 24 -8.00 12.28 -5.54
C ASN A 24 -6.59 12.03 -4.98
N PRO A 25 -6.14 10.77 -4.88
CA PRO A 25 -4.83 10.45 -4.31
C PRO A 25 -3.66 10.68 -5.28
N ILE A 26 -3.92 11.05 -6.53
CA ILE A 26 -2.88 11.25 -7.54
C ILE A 26 -2.30 12.66 -7.41
N THR A 27 -1.10 12.76 -6.85
CA THR A 27 -0.35 14.02 -6.79
C THR A 27 0.43 14.26 -8.09
N GLU A 28 0.73 15.53 -8.39
CA GLU A 28 1.51 15.91 -9.57
C GLU A 28 2.93 15.28 -9.55
N GLU A 29 3.56 15.25 -8.38
CA GLU A 29 4.85 14.60 -8.18
C GLU A 29 4.81 13.11 -8.54
N ARG A 30 3.79 12.38 -8.05
CA ARG A 30 3.62 10.96 -8.35
C ARG A 30 3.33 10.71 -9.84
N ARG A 31 2.60 11.60 -10.51
CA ARG A 31 2.37 11.53 -11.95
C ARG A 31 3.67 11.69 -12.74
N LYS A 32 4.46 12.73 -12.45
CA LYS A 32 5.77 12.96 -13.10
C LYS A 32 6.73 11.77 -12.88
N GLN A 33 6.75 11.23 -11.66
CA GLN A 33 7.54 10.03 -11.35
C GLN A 33 7.11 8.83 -12.18
N TRP A 34 5.80 8.61 -12.31
CA TRP A 34 5.24 7.51 -13.12
C TRP A 34 5.57 7.66 -14.60
N GLU A 35 5.40 8.84 -15.18
CA GLU A 35 5.73 9.12 -16.60
C GLU A 35 7.20 8.83 -16.89
N ARG A 36 8.11 9.35 -16.05
CA ARG A 36 9.55 9.11 -16.18
C ARG A 36 9.90 7.62 -16.12
N LEU A 37 9.29 6.88 -15.20
CA LEU A 37 9.56 5.44 -15.07
C LEU A 37 8.97 4.66 -16.26
N ARG A 38 7.79 5.06 -16.76
CA ARG A 38 7.15 4.46 -17.93
C ARG A 38 7.98 4.62 -19.19
N GLU A 39 8.54 5.81 -19.43
CA GLU A 39 9.42 6.07 -20.57
C GLU A 39 10.69 5.22 -20.52
N ARG A 40 11.33 5.12 -19.35
CA ARG A 40 12.51 4.27 -19.16
C ARG A 40 12.21 2.80 -19.44
N LEU A 41 11.07 2.31 -18.94
CA LEU A 41 10.62 0.95 -19.21
C LEU A 41 10.37 0.73 -20.72
N ALA A 42 9.74 1.69 -21.40
CA ALA A 42 9.49 1.63 -22.85
C ALA A 42 10.78 1.60 -23.67
N ARG A 43 11.87 2.22 -23.19
CA ARG A 43 13.21 2.16 -23.81
C ARG A 43 13.97 0.86 -23.53
N GLY A 44 13.38 -0.10 -22.80
CA GLY A 44 14.04 -1.34 -22.40
C GLY A 44 15.15 -1.14 -21.36
N GLU A 45 15.25 0.04 -20.75
CA GLU A 45 16.20 0.25 -19.66
C GLU A 45 15.79 -0.61 -18.46
N PRO A 46 16.72 -1.36 -17.85
CA PRO A 46 16.41 -2.05 -16.62
C PRO A 46 16.01 -1.01 -15.57
N VAL A 47 14.75 -1.09 -15.12
CA VAL A 47 14.29 -0.40 -13.90
C VAL A 47 14.84 -1.17 -12.71
N ARG A 48 16.17 -1.21 -12.62
CA ARG A 48 16.86 -1.58 -11.41
C ARG A 48 16.59 -0.43 -10.44
N TRP A 49 16.36 -0.75 -9.17
CA TRP A 49 16.11 0.23 -8.13
C TRP A 49 17.38 0.65 -7.32
N PRO A 50 18.64 0.68 -7.84
CA PRO A 50 19.79 1.09 -7.02
C PRO A 50 19.74 2.60 -6.72
N LYS A 51 19.06 3.39 -7.59
CA LYS A 51 18.74 4.78 -7.27
C LYS A 51 17.69 4.90 -6.17
N LEU A 52 16.75 3.96 -6.03
CA LEU A 52 15.81 3.95 -4.90
C LEU A 52 16.54 3.60 -3.62
N HIS A 53 17.43 2.61 -3.64
CA HIS A 53 18.27 2.32 -2.46
C HIS A 53 19.10 3.53 -2.03
N ARG A 54 19.73 4.24 -2.98
CA ARG A 54 20.48 5.47 -2.71
C ARG A 54 19.57 6.62 -2.27
N PHE A 55 18.45 6.84 -2.95
CA PHE A 55 17.47 7.88 -2.64
C PHE A 55 16.80 7.66 -1.29
N LEU A 56 16.49 6.42 -0.91
CA LEU A 56 15.97 6.07 0.42
C LEU A 56 17.03 6.17 1.51
N LYS A 57 18.32 6.04 1.14
CA LYS A 57 19.44 6.30 2.05
C LYS A 57 19.68 7.81 2.27
N GLU A 58 19.46 8.63 1.24
CA GLU A 58 19.59 10.09 1.27
C GLU A 58 18.33 10.78 1.82
N HIS A 59 17.16 10.19 1.60
CA HIS A 59 15.83 10.68 2.00
C HIS A 59 14.99 9.56 2.64
N PRO A 60 15.34 9.12 3.86
CA PRO A 60 14.65 8.05 4.58
C PRO A 60 13.17 8.36 4.86
N GLU A 61 12.75 9.62 4.81
CA GLU A 61 11.36 10.06 4.97
C GLU A 61 10.43 9.50 3.88
N TYR A 62 10.94 9.20 2.68
CA TYR A 62 10.17 8.64 1.57
C TYR A 62 10.18 7.10 1.52
N LEU A 63 10.75 6.43 2.53
CA LEU A 63 10.65 4.97 2.71
C LEU A 63 9.20 4.49 2.91
N ARG A 64 8.27 5.43 3.13
CA ARG A 64 6.88 5.20 3.54
C ARG A 64 5.96 4.90 2.35
N GLY A 65 6.11 3.71 1.77
CA GLY A 65 5.17 3.18 0.76
C GLY A 65 4.01 2.38 1.38
N THR A 66 4.26 1.79 2.55
CA THR A 66 3.33 1.00 3.35
C THR A 66 3.31 1.58 4.75
N VAL A 67 2.13 1.62 5.36
CA VAL A 67 1.94 1.99 6.76
C VAL A 67 1.20 0.87 7.47
N GLY A 68 1.66 0.56 8.67
CA GLY A 68 1.10 -0.48 9.53
C GLY A 68 0.86 0.05 10.94
N CYS A 69 -0.11 -0.53 11.62
CA CYS A 69 -0.41 -0.23 13.02
C CYS A 69 -0.90 -1.50 13.73
N VAL A 70 -0.48 -1.67 14.98
CA VAL A 70 -1.03 -2.63 15.92
C VAL A 70 -1.42 -1.86 17.18
N ALA A 71 -2.64 -2.06 17.66
CA ALA A 71 -3.20 -1.45 18.86
C ALA A 71 -3.71 -2.54 19.81
N LEU A 72 -3.61 -2.25 21.11
CA LEU A 72 -4.17 -3.01 22.22
C LEU A 72 -5.05 -2.05 23.01
N ASP A 73 -6.29 -2.43 23.30
CA ASP A 73 -7.18 -1.63 24.14
C ASP A 73 -7.16 -2.09 25.61
N ASP A 74 -7.90 -1.36 26.45
CA ASP A 74 -7.97 -1.61 27.90
C ASP A 74 -8.71 -2.91 28.25
N GLU A 75 -9.48 -3.47 27.31
CA GLU A 75 -10.18 -4.77 27.47
C GLU A 75 -9.27 -5.95 27.07
N GLY A 76 -8.09 -5.68 26.52
CA GLY A 76 -7.14 -6.69 26.09
C GLY A 76 -7.30 -7.13 24.64
N GLU A 77 -8.12 -6.44 23.83
CA GLU A 77 -8.34 -6.76 22.43
C GLU A 77 -7.22 -6.19 21.54
N ILE A 78 -6.74 -7.03 20.63
CA ILE A 78 -5.65 -6.69 19.70
C ILE A 78 -6.21 -6.46 18.30
N VAL A 79 -5.89 -5.29 17.74
CA VAL A 79 -6.26 -4.91 16.37
C VAL A 79 -5.00 -4.58 15.58
N ALA A 80 -4.92 -5.09 14.36
CA ALA A 80 -3.84 -4.74 13.42
C ALA A 80 -4.42 -4.29 12.08
N GLY A 81 -3.74 -3.35 11.42
CA GLY A 81 -4.13 -2.85 10.11
C GLY A 81 -2.95 -2.33 9.31
N THR A 82 -2.84 -2.75 8.05
CA THR A 82 -1.80 -2.33 7.11
C THR A 82 -2.43 -1.71 5.86
N SER A 83 -1.82 -0.66 5.31
CA SER A 83 -2.24 0.02 4.08
C SER A 83 -1.04 0.34 3.19
N THR A 84 -1.19 0.16 1.87
CA THR A 84 -0.12 0.40 0.90
C THR A 84 -0.66 0.93 -0.43
N GLY A 85 0.12 1.79 -1.10
CA GLY A 85 -0.08 2.12 -2.51
C GLY A 85 0.38 1.02 -3.47
N GLY A 86 1.15 0.05 -2.96
CA GLY A 86 1.83 -0.97 -3.74
C GLY A 86 3.08 -0.45 -4.47
N VAL A 87 3.64 -1.30 -5.32
CA VAL A 87 4.87 -0.97 -6.07
C VAL A 87 4.58 -0.11 -7.31
N PHE A 88 5.55 0.73 -7.69
CA PHE A 88 5.49 1.52 -8.92
C PHE A 88 5.46 0.63 -10.17
N LEU A 89 4.77 1.10 -11.22
CA LEU A 89 4.61 0.37 -12.50
C LEU A 89 4.07 -1.06 -12.34
N LYS A 90 3.33 -1.33 -11.26
CA LYS A 90 2.60 -2.59 -11.11
C LYS A 90 1.61 -2.77 -12.27
N LEU A 91 1.44 -4.01 -12.70
CA LEU A 91 0.38 -4.35 -13.64
C LEU A 91 -0.98 -3.96 -13.06
N TYR A 92 -1.90 -3.56 -13.94
CA TYR A 92 -3.26 -3.26 -13.52
C TYR A 92 -3.87 -4.48 -12.83
N GLY A 93 -4.51 -4.26 -11.67
CA GLY A 93 -5.05 -5.34 -10.84
C GLY A 93 -4.02 -6.09 -9.98
N ARG A 94 -2.73 -5.75 -10.00
CA ARG A 94 -1.74 -6.38 -9.10
C ARG A 94 -2.07 -6.11 -7.64
N VAL A 95 -2.22 -7.17 -6.87
CA VAL A 95 -2.42 -7.17 -5.40
C VAL A 95 -1.10 -7.53 -4.70
N GLY A 96 -0.79 -6.83 -3.60
CA GLY A 96 0.36 -7.13 -2.74
C GLY A 96 0.01 -8.02 -1.55
N ASP A 97 0.92 -8.10 -0.59
CA ASP A 97 0.76 -8.81 0.69
C ASP A 97 -0.13 -8.07 1.70
N THR A 98 -0.13 -6.73 1.67
CA THR A 98 -0.90 -5.87 2.60
C THR A 98 -2.37 -6.28 2.80
N PRO A 99 -3.20 -6.51 1.75
CA PRO A 99 -4.59 -6.90 1.92
C PRO A 99 -4.79 -8.40 2.21
N VAL A 100 -3.73 -9.19 2.42
CA VAL A 100 -3.80 -10.64 2.68
C VAL A 100 -3.54 -10.88 4.17
N ILE A 101 -4.55 -11.35 4.92
CA ILE A 101 -4.39 -11.66 6.35
C ILE A 101 -3.43 -12.84 6.51
N GLY A 102 -2.49 -12.71 7.45
CA GLY A 102 -1.40 -13.65 7.66
C GLY A 102 -0.16 -13.38 6.81
N ALA A 103 -0.23 -12.48 5.82
CA ALA A 103 0.94 -11.99 5.10
C ALA A 103 1.31 -10.57 5.54
N GLY A 104 0.49 -9.57 5.21
CA GLY A 104 0.76 -8.17 5.54
C GLY A 104 0.12 -7.68 6.85
N THR A 105 -0.88 -8.39 7.37
CA THR A 105 -1.58 -8.04 8.61
C THR A 105 -2.02 -9.30 9.35
N TYR A 106 -1.78 -9.36 10.66
CA TYR A 106 -2.26 -10.44 11.51
C TYR A 106 -2.63 -9.92 12.90
N ALA A 107 -3.71 -10.45 13.48
CA ALA A 107 -4.11 -10.17 14.85
C ALA A 107 -4.80 -11.39 15.46
N SER A 108 -4.47 -11.69 16.70
CA SER A 108 -5.04 -12.76 17.51
C SER A 108 -5.10 -12.31 18.98
N PRO A 109 -5.83 -13.03 19.86
CA PRO A 109 -5.81 -12.76 21.30
C PRO A 109 -4.42 -12.84 21.94
N PHE A 110 -3.44 -13.48 21.28
CA PHE A 110 -2.09 -13.66 21.81
C PHE A 110 -1.06 -12.66 21.25
N GLY A 111 -1.44 -11.85 20.27
CA GLY A 111 -0.50 -10.97 19.59
C GLY A 111 -0.97 -10.52 18.20
N GLY A 112 -0.37 -9.44 17.71
CA GLY A 112 -0.63 -8.87 16.38
C GLY A 112 0.64 -8.38 15.70
N ALA A 113 0.61 -8.35 14.37
CA ALA A 113 1.70 -7.91 13.52
C ALA A 113 1.15 -7.17 12.29
N SER A 114 1.91 -6.17 11.83
CA SER A 114 1.56 -5.31 10.70
C SER A 114 2.86 -4.93 9.98
N ALA A 115 2.81 -4.86 8.65
CA ALA A 115 3.97 -4.62 7.78
C ALA A 115 4.32 -3.13 7.62
#